data_AF-A0A1C5ERV6-F1
#
_entry.id   AF-A0A1C5ERV6-F1
#
_cell.length_a   1.000
_cell.length_b   1.000
_cell.length_c   1.000
_cell.angle_alpha   90.00
_cell.angle_beta   90.00
_cell.angle_gamma   90.00
#
_symmetry.space_group_name_H-M   'P 1'
#
loop_
_entity.id
_entity.type
_entity.pdbx_description
1 polymer ?
#
loop_
_entity_poly.entity_id
_entity_poly.type
_entity_poly.pdbx_seq_one_letter_code
_entity_poly.pdbx_strand_id
1 'polypeptide(L)'
;MTEADDRKPRSDEARYDPEITSEFAIPKGLDVPKTGGEPETTSEFQVPQGLLTPQPPAGEPEGSAFSTPRTYDPQGGLAAFTPATGVPLVSLVKDAPWQDRMRTMLRMSVADRPAPEPVQHEEESGPAVPRVLDLTLRIGELLLAGGEGAEDVEAAMFAVCRSYGLDRCEPNVTFTLLSISHQPSLVDDPVTASRTVRRRGTDYTRLAAVFQLVDDLTDPETHVSLEEAYRRLAEIRRNRHPYPGWALTLASGLLAGAASILVGGDVIVFFAAAVGAMLGDRLAWLCAGRGLPEFYQFTVAAMPPAAIGVAFALAHVDVKASAVITGGLFALLPGRALVAGVQDGLTGFYITASARLLEVLYFFVGIVAGVLLVLYFGVKLGGKLNPEAALHISQRPLIQIAASMLLSLTFAVLLQQERSTVLWVTLNGGVAWSVYGAMYYVADLSPVASTAVAAGLVGLFGQLLSRYRFASALPYTTAAIGPLLPGSATYFGLLNMAQNNVDKGLVSLANAASLAMAIAIGVNLGSEIFRLFLRVRSPGKRRAAKRTRGF
;
A
#
# COMPACT_ATOMS: atom_id res chain seq x y z
N MET A 1 -44.16 10.17 -53.25
CA MET A 1 -44.09 9.69 -51.86
C MET A 1 -43.26 8.42 -51.89
N THR A 2 -42.05 8.32 -51.35
CA THR A 2 -41.22 9.11 -50.42
C THR A 2 -39.84 8.42 -50.51
N GLU A 3 -38.74 9.17 -50.71
CA GLU A 3 -37.63 9.37 -49.73
C GLU A 3 -37.01 8.06 -49.20
N ALA A 4 -35.71 7.86 -49.03
CA ALA A 4 -34.43 8.55 -49.23
C ALA A 4 -33.39 7.41 -48.94
N ASP A 5 -32.07 7.47 -49.08
CA ASP A 5 -31.10 8.54 -49.18
C ASP A 5 -29.78 7.82 -49.54
N ASP A 6 -29.12 8.20 -50.63
CA ASP A 6 -27.72 7.86 -50.86
C ASP A 6 -27.09 8.97 -51.71
N ARG A 7 -25.87 9.34 -51.30
CA ARG A 7 -24.86 10.16 -51.98
C ARG A 7 -24.67 11.61 -51.48
N LYS A 8 -23.50 11.79 -50.86
CA LYS A 8 -22.72 13.04 -50.76
C LYS A 8 -22.74 13.86 -52.07
N PRO A 9 -22.71 15.19 -51.98
CA PRO A 9 -22.08 16.02 -52.99
C PRO A 9 -20.81 16.73 -52.51
N ARG A 10 -20.01 17.04 -53.53
CA ARG A 10 -18.68 17.66 -53.55
C ARG A 10 -18.73 19.16 -53.27
N SER A 11 -17.55 19.67 -52.93
CA SER A 11 -17.15 21.08 -52.81
C SER A 11 -17.35 21.88 -54.10
N ASP A 12 -18.01 23.03 -53.98
CA ASP A 12 -18.10 24.07 -55.02
C ASP A 12 -17.10 25.21 -54.71
N GLU A 13 -15.85 25.05 -55.16
CA GLU A 13 -15.09 26.17 -55.71
C GLU A 13 -15.63 26.41 -57.11
N ALA A 14 -16.54 27.37 -57.27
CA ALA A 14 -16.81 28.15 -58.49
C ALA A 14 -18.22 28.76 -58.41
N ARG A 15 -18.33 29.92 -57.77
CA ARG A 15 -19.35 30.91 -58.15
C ARG A 15 -18.79 32.30 -57.95
N TYR A 16 -18.30 32.85 -59.05
CA TYR A 16 -17.95 34.24 -59.24
C TYR A 16 -19.27 35.00 -59.51
N ASP A 17 -19.67 35.87 -58.60
CA ASP A 17 -20.82 36.77 -58.76
C ASP A 17 -20.36 38.17 -58.32
N PRO A 18 -20.31 39.18 -59.22
CA PRO A 18 -19.61 40.43 -58.96
C PRO A 18 -20.56 41.52 -58.41
N GLU A 19 -21.32 41.23 -57.36
CA GLU A 19 -22.15 42.25 -56.68
C GLU A 19 -22.29 42.00 -55.17
N ILE A 20 -21.18 41.99 -54.42
CA ILE A 20 -21.20 42.25 -52.96
C ILE A 20 -20.01 43.12 -52.60
N THR A 21 -20.28 44.41 -52.36
CA THR A 21 -19.29 45.43 -52.00
C THR A 21 -19.20 45.60 -50.49
N SER A 22 -18.00 45.31 -49.97
CA SER A 22 -17.20 46.11 -49.03
C SER A 22 -17.84 46.59 -47.72
N GLU A 23 -17.44 45.96 -46.61
CA GLU A 23 -17.70 46.38 -45.22
C GLU A 23 -16.77 47.50 -44.71
N PHE A 24 -16.06 48.20 -45.58
CA PHE A 24 -15.19 49.32 -45.19
C PHE A 24 -15.55 50.59 -45.96
N ALA A 25 -16.71 51.17 -45.64
CA ALA A 25 -17.07 52.52 -46.07
C ALA A 25 -16.55 53.56 -45.06
N ILE A 26 -15.68 54.46 -45.52
CA ILE A 26 -15.18 55.61 -44.74
C ILE A 26 -16.34 56.59 -44.51
N PRO A 27 -16.59 57.08 -43.27
CA PRO A 27 -17.70 57.98 -42.98
C PRO A 27 -17.58 59.34 -43.68
N LYS A 28 -18.72 59.91 -44.08
CA LYS A 28 -18.80 61.25 -44.70
C LYS A 28 -18.28 62.34 -43.76
N GLY A 29 -17.25 63.08 -44.20
CA GLY A 29 -16.69 64.24 -43.49
C GLY A 29 -15.16 64.36 -43.53
N LEU A 30 -14.44 63.39 -44.10
CA LEU A 30 -12.99 63.42 -44.22
C LEU A 30 -12.58 63.74 -45.67
N ASP A 31 -12.19 64.98 -45.95
CA ASP A 31 -11.53 65.33 -47.22
C ASP A 31 -10.04 65.00 -47.12
N VAL A 32 -9.57 64.07 -47.95
CA VAL A 32 -8.14 63.81 -48.18
C VAL A 32 -7.84 64.18 -49.63
N PRO A 33 -6.83 65.05 -49.91
CA PRO A 33 -6.57 65.48 -51.27
C PRO A 33 -5.99 64.33 -52.10
N LYS A 34 -6.59 64.10 -53.27
CA LYS A 34 -6.03 63.24 -54.32
C LYS A 34 -4.99 64.03 -55.10
N THR A 35 -3.72 63.66 -54.99
CA THR A 35 -2.72 64.00 -56.00
C THR A 35 -2.29 62.71 -56.70
N GLY A 36 -2.66 62.63 -57.98
CA GLY A 36 -2.22 61.58 -58.89
C GLY A 36 -0.84 61.86 -59.45
N GLY A 37 -0.13 60.77 -59.77
CA GLY A 37 1.14 60.73 -60.49
C GLY A 37 1.51 59.26 -60.73
N GLU A 38 1.99 58.97 -61.93
CA GLU A 38 2.35 57.65 -62.48
C GLU A 38 3.44 56.88 -61.67
N PRO A 39 3.64 55.56 -61.90
CA PRO A 39 4.38 54.70 -60.99
C PRO A 39 5.89 54.79 -61.21
N GLU A 40 6.62 55.35 -60.25
CA GLU A 40 8.08 55.22 -60.19
C GLU A 40 8.48 53.97 -59.39
N THR A 41 9.20 53.07 -60.05
CA THR A 41 9.86 51.92 -59.41
C THR A 41 11.17 52.40 -58.80
N THR A 42 11.16 52.76 -57.52
CA THR A 42 12.39 53.00 -56.76
C THR A 42 12.65 51.82 -55.83
N SER A 43 13.77 51.15 -56.09
CA SER A 43 14.31 50.08 -55.25
C SER A 43 14.70 50.66 -53.89
N GLU A 44 14.09 50.14 -52.83
CA GLU A 44 14.25 50.55 -51.43
C GLU A 44 15.64 50.26 -50.81
N PHE A 45 16.64 49.92 -51.63
CA PHE A 45 17.98 49.51 -51.20
C PHE A 45 19.10 50.47 -51.62
N GLN A 46 18.80 51.71 -51.98
CA GLN A 46 19.85 52.69 -52.29
C GLN A 46 20.49 53.22 -50.99
N VAL A 47 21.76 52.87 -50.78
CA VAL A 47 22.56 53.31 -49.63
C VAL A 47 22.74 54.85 -49.68
N PRO A 48 22.54 55.58 -48.57
CA PRO A 48 22.70 57.04 -48.54
C PRO A 48 24.12 57.49 -48.92
N GLN A 49 24.22 58.60 -49.66
CA GLN A 49 25.52 59.23 -49.96
C GLN A 49 26.22 59.67 -48.66
N GLY A 50 27.40 59.09 -48.40
CA GLY A 50 28.24 59.39 -47.23
C GLY A 50 28.66 58.18 -46.40
N LEU A 51 28.14 56.99 -46.68
CA LEU A 51 28.55 55.76 -45.99
C LEU A 51 29.70 55.08 -46.75
N LEU A 52 30.90 55.07 -46.16
CA LEU A 52 32.04 54.31 -46.67
C LEU A 52 31.79 52.80 -46.48
N THR A 53 31.67 52.07 -47.58
CA THR A 53 31.66 50.60 -47.57
C THR A 53 33.10 50.05 -47.48
N PRO A 54 33.36 49.00 -46.69
CA PRO A 54 34.66 48.33 -46.71
C PRO A 54 34.91 47.68 -48.07
N GLN A 55 36.10 47.92 -48.62
CA GLN A 55 36.58 47.30 -49.85
C GLN A 55 36.68 45.78 -49.64
N PRO A 56 36.12 44.93 -50.53
CA PRO A 56 36.41 43.50 -50.47
C PRO A 56 37.88 43.27 -50.83
N PRO A 57 38.58 42.33 -50.15
CA PRO A 57 39.96 42.00 -50.49
C PRO A 57 40.05 41.40 -51.91
N ALA A 58 41.21 41.59 -52.53
CA ALA A 58 41.52 41.19 -53.90
C ALA A 58 41.26 39.69 -54.15
N GLY A 59 40.77 39.39 -55.36
CA GLY A 59 40.26 38.08 -55.76
C GLY A 59 41.22 36.92 -55.54
N GLU A 60 40.71 35.85 -54.95
CA GLU A 60 41.32 34.53 -54.99
C GLU A 60 40.96 33.84 -56.32
N PRO A 61 41.90 33.10 -56.94
CA PRO A 61 41.69 32.48 -58.24
C PRO A 61 40.63 31.37 -58.14
N GLU A 62 39.72 31.30 -59.13
CA GLU A 62 38.70 30.25 -59.23
C GLU A 62 39.34 28.86 -59.21
N GLY A 63 39.20 28.16 -58.09
CA GLY A 63 39.58 26.76 -57.91
C GLY A 63 38.40 25.83 -58.24
N SER A 64 38.70 24.74 -58.95
CA SER A 64 37.74 23.72 -59.37
C SER A 64 36.95 23.11 -58.20
N ALA A 65 35.63 22.95 -58.39
CA ALA A 65 34.66 22.38 -57.44
C ALA A 65 34.88 20.89 -57.10
N PHE A 66 35.92 20.25 -57.64
CA PHE A 66 36.29 18.86 -57.38
C PHE A 66 37.59 18.70 -56.58
N SER A 67 38.13 19.78 -56.04
CA SER A 67 39.26 19.68 -55.10
C SER A 67 38.77 19.26 -53.70
N THR A 68 39.36 18.21 -53.14
CA THR A 68 39.07 17.75 -51.78
C THR A 68 39.66 18.73 -50.75
N PRO A 69 38.93 19.11 -49.68
CA PRO A 69 39.46 20.04 -48.68
C PRO A 69 40.66 19.42 -47.96
N ARG A 70 41.83 20.06 -48.06
CA ARG A 70 43.03 19.72 -47.27
C ARG A 70 42.93 20.36 -45.88
N THR A 71 42.05 19.88 -45.02
CA THR A 71 41.96 20.36 -43.63
C THR A 71 41.65 19.27 -42.60
N TYR A 72 42.04 18.02 -42.84
CA TYR A 72 42.03 17.00 -41.79
C TYR A 72 43.44 16.77 -41.26
N ASP A 73 43.81 17.56 -40.24
CA ASP A 73 44.92 17.27 -39.34
C ASP A 73 44.33 16.85 -37.99
N PRO A 74 44.50 15.59 -37.54
CA PRO A 74 43.86 15.08 -36.33
C PRO A 74 44.47 15.64 -35.03
N GLN A 75 45.47 16.52 -35.09
CA GLN A 75 46.12 17.09 -33.89
C GLN A 75 45.98 18.62 -33.74
N GLY A 76 45.27 19.31 -34.63
CA GLY A 76 45.07 20.77 -34.56
C GLY A 76 43.60 21.17 -34.63
N GLY A 77 42.92 21.29 -33.48
CA GLY A 77 41.56 21.82 -33.41
C GLY A 77 41.50 23.29 -33.83
N LEU A 78 40.75 23.61 -34.88
CA LEU A 78 40.43 24.99 -35.22
C LEU A 78 39.35 25.52 -34.26
N ALA A 79 39.61 26.70 -33.69
CA ALA A 79 38.66 27.45 -32.90
C ALA A 79 37.40 27.74 -33.74
N ALA A 80 36.31 27.06 -33.41
CA ALA A 80 34.99 27.39 -33.93
C ALA A 80 34.65 28.82 -33.49
N PHE A 81 34.42 29.71 -34.47
CA PHE A 81 33.98 31.08 -34.23
C PHE A 81 32.67 31.05 -33.43
N THR A 82 32.77 31.31 -32.13
CA THR A 82 31.61 31.45 -31.25
C THR A 82 31.35 32.95 -31.09
N PRO A 83 30.23 33.49 -31.60
CA PRO A 83 29.92 34.91 -31.40
C PRO A 83 29.78 35.20 -29.89
N ALA A 84 30.14 36.42 -29.46
CA ALA A 84 30.16 36.81 -28.04
C ALA A 84 28.81 36.68 -27.32
N THR A 85 27.71 36.55 -28.06
CA THR A 85 26.34 36.33 -27.55
C THR A 85 25.91 34.85 -27.56
N GLY A 86 26.80 33.92 -27.91
CA GLY A 86 26.47 32.51 -28.11
C GLY A 86 25.70 32.28 -29.42
N VAL A 87 25.76 31.06 -29.95
CA VAL A 87 24.83 30.63 -31.01
C VAL A 87 23.48 30.44 -30.34
N PRO A 88 22.41 31.16 -30.72
CA PRO A 88 21.10 30.92 -30.14
C PRO A 88 20.71 29.47 -30.44
N LEU A 89 20.50 28.69 -29.38
CA LEU A 89 19.96 27.34 -29.52
C LEU A 89 18.52 27.50 -29.99
N VAL A 90 18.30 27.46 -31.31
CA VAL A 90 16.95 27.49 -31.88
C VAL A 90 16.25 26.20 -31.48
N SER A 91 15.57 26.23 -30.34
CA SER A 91 14.68 25.15 -29.91
C SER A 91 13.41 25.23 -30.75
N LEU A 92 13.45 24.59 -31.94
CA LEU A 92 12.31 24.44 -32.85
C LEU A 92 11.07 23.80 -32.20
N VAL A 93 11.19 23.31 -30.96
CA VAL A 93 10.11 22.71 -30.17
C VAL A 93 9.34 23.74 -29.33
N LYS A 94 9.84 24.97 -29.11
CA LYS A 94 9.11 25.95 -28.26
C LYS A 94 7.97 26.66 -29.01
N ASP A 95 8.17 26.94 -30.30
CA ASP A 95 7.23 27.76 -31.09
C ASP A 95 6.30 26.95 -32.02
N ALA A 96 6.40 25.62 -32.00
CA ALA A 96 5.53 24.76 -32.82
C ALA A 96 4.14 24.58 -32.17
N PRO A 97 3.06 24.47 -32.99
CA PRO A 97 1.73 24.11 -32.51
C PRO A 97 1.79 22.84 -31.64
N TRP A 98 1.02 22.80 -30.55
CA TRP A 98 1.00 21.67 -29.60
C TRP A 98 0.86 20.30 -30.27
N GLN A 99 0.09 20.21 -31.35
CA GLN A 99 -0.10 18.98 -32.11
C GLN A 99 1.19 18.44 -32.73
N ASP A 100 2.05 19.31 -33.25
CA ASP A 100 3.32 18.91 -33.86
C ASP A 100 4.39 18.59 -32.81
N ARG A 101 4.35 19.30 -31.66
CA ARG A 101 5.15 18.95 -30.47
C ARG A 101 4.79 17.55 -29.97
N MET A 102 3.50 17.25 -29.86
CA MET A 102 2.99 15.95 -29.42
C MET A 102 3.38 14.82 -30.39
N ARG A 103 3.24 15.03 -31.71
CA ARG A 103 3.66 14.05 -32.73
C ARG A 103 5.15 13.72 -32.65
N THR A 104 5.95 14.73 -32.34
CA THR A 104 7.39 14.57 -32.16
C THR A 104 7.67 13.80 -30.87
N MET A 105 7.07 14.19 -29.74
CA MET A 105 7.22 13.51 -28.44
C MET A 105 6.78 12.04 -28.47
N LEU A 106 5.74 11.70 -29.22
CA LEU A 106 5.26 10.31 -29.38
C LEU A 106 6.25 9.41 -30.13
N ARG A 107 7.07 9.98 -31.02
CA ARG A 107 8.11 9.26 -31.79
C ARG A 107 9.44 9.17 -31.04
N MET A 108 9.60 9.90 -29.94
CA MET A 108 10.78 9.86 -29.10
C MET A 108 10.68 8.69 -28.10
N SER A 109 11.82 8.06 -27.83
CA SER A 109 11.99 7.13 -26.72
C SER A 109 11.64 7.83 -25.41
N VAL A 110 11.08 7.10 -24.45
CA VAL A 110 10.65 7.66 -23.15
C VAL A 110 11.79 8.37 -22.42
N ALA A 111 13.03 7.91 -22.61
CA ALA A 111 14.23 8.51 -22.04
C ALA A 111 14.61 9.88 -22.63
N ASP A 112 14.19 10.16 -23.88
CA ASP A 112 14.60 11.35 -24.63
C ASP A 112 13.55 12.46 -24.61
N ARG A 113 12.38 12.22 -24.02
CA ARG A 113 11.30 13.21 -23.96
C ARG A 113 11.68 14.35 -23.00
N PRO A 114 11.57 15.62 -23.42
CA PRO A 114 11.81 16.74 -22.52
C PRO A 114 10.80 16.71 -21.38
N ALA A 115 11.29 16.95 -20.15
CA ALA A 115 10.42 17.05 -18.98
C ALA A 115 9.50 18.27 -19.13
N PRO A 116 8.18 18.14 -18.85
CA PRO A 116 7.27 19.27 -18.90
C PRO A 116 7.69 20.32 -17.86
N GLU A 117 7.79 21.58 -18.30
CA GLU A 117 8.13 22.72 -17.45
C GLU A 117 6.86 23.15 -16.69
N PRO A 118 6.87 23.17 -15.34
CA PRO A 118 5.69 23.52 -14.57
C PRO A 118 5.39 25.02 -14.72
N VAL A 119 4.19 25.35 -15.19
CA VAL A 119 3.68 26.72 -15.22
C VAL A 119 3.24 27.09 -13.80
N GLN A 120 3.81 28.16 -13.24
CA GLN A 120 3.38 28.67 -11.93
C GLN A 120 2.19 29.61 -12.14
N HIS A 121 1.00 29.20 -11.68
CA HIS A 121 -0.13 30.10 -11.50
C HIS A 121 -0.18 30.58 -10.04
N GLU A 122 -0.36 31.88 -9.83
CA GLU A 122 -0.60 32.45 -8.51
C GLU A 122 -2.04 32.14 -8.08
N GLU A 123 -2.22 31.27 -7.07
CA GLU A 123 -3.54 30.92 -6.54
C GLU A 123 -3.96 31.79 -5.33
N GLU A 124 -5.25 32.11 -5.33
CA GLU A 124 -5.99 32.95 -4.39
C GLU A 124 -6.35 32.20 -3.07
N SER A 125 -6.05 32.82 -1.93
CA SER A 125 -6.63 32.71 -0.57
C SER A 125 -7.11 31.35 0.02
N GLY A 126 -6.73 30.19 -0.51
CA GLY A 126 -6.94 28.87 0.11
C GLY A 126 -5.70 28.37 0.90
N PRO A 127 -5.83 27.35 1.79
CA PRO A 127 -4.65 26.63 2.26
C PRO A 127 -3.96 26.02 1.04
N ALA A 128 -2.65 26.25 0.90
CA ALA A 128 -1.90 25.76 -0.26
C ALA A 128 -2.17 24.26 -0.50
N VAL A 129 -2.81 23.93 -1.64
CA VAL A 129 -3.22 22.55 -1.99
C VAL A 129 -2.09 21.54 -1.72
N PRO A 130 -0.82 21.78 -2.09
CA PRO A 130 0.27 20.85 -1.80
C PRO A 130 0.46 20.53 -0.32
N ARG A 131 0.19 21.46 0.61
CA ARG A 131 0.30 21.22 2.05
C ARG A 131 -0.81 20.32 2.55
N VAL A 132 -2.03 20.48 2.05
CA VAL A 132 -3.14 19.56 2.38
C VAL A 132 -2.82 18.17 1.86
N LEU A 133 -2.33 18.04 0.62
CA LEU A 133 -1.93 16.75 0.06
C LEU A 133 -0.78 16.10 0.84
N ASP A 134 0.25 16.85 1.27
CA ASP A 134 1.33 16.33 2.12
C ASP A 134 0.82 15.85 3.48
N LEU A 135 -0.06 16.60 4.14
CA LEU A 135 -0.69 16.16 5.40
C LEU A 135 -1.46 14.85 5.20
N THR A 136 -2.32 14.82 4.17
CA THR A 136 -3.13 13.64 3.81
C THR A 136 -2.26 12.42 3.53
N LEU A 137 -1.17 12.58 2.78
CA LEU A 137 -0.22 11.49 2.49
C LEU A 137 0.51 11.00 3.75
N ARG A 138 0.80 11.87 4.73
CA ARG A 138 1.42 11.46 6.00
C ARG A 138 0.45 10.72 6.91
N ILE A 139 -0.81 11.15 6.95
CA ILE A 139 -1.89 10.42 7.64
C ILE A 139 -2.04 9.04 7.00
N GLY A 140 -2.15 8.98 5.66
CA GLY A 140 -2.20 7.74 4.91
C GLY A 140 -0.98 6.85 5.16
N GLU A 141 0.23 7.42 5.22
CA GLU A 141 1.46 6.66 5.53
C GLU A 141 1.36 5.99 6.89
N LEU A 142 0.92 6.69 7.93
CA LEU A 142 0.80 6.12 9.27
C LEU A 142 -0.27 5.04 9.35
N LEU A 143 -1.42 5.23 8.70
CA LEU A 143 -2.49 4.22 8.66
C LEU A 143 -2.02 2.96 7.91
N LEU A 144 -1.45 3.12 6.71
CA LEU A 144 -0.95 1.99 5.92
C LEU A 144 0.26 1.31 6.59
N ALA A 145 1.15 2.07 7.24
CA ALA A 145 2.28 1.52 8.01
C ALA A 145 1.81 0.72 9.23
N GLY A 146 0.75 1.20 9.90
CA GLY A 146 0.00 0.48 10.93
C GLY A 146 -0.78 -0.72 10.38
N GLY A 147 -0.79 -0.89 9.06
CA GLY A 147 -1.44 -1.94 8.25
C GLY A 147 -2.96 -1.94 8.31
N GLU A 148 -3.54 -0.75 8.31
CA GLU A 148 -4.95 -0.55 8.00
C GLU A 148 -5.29 -1.06 6.58
N GLY A 149 -6.54 -1.44 6.35
CA GLY A 149 -7.03 -1.83 5.02
C GLY A 149 -6.91 -0.69 4.01
N ALA A 150 -6.62 -1.00 2.74
CA ALA A 150 -6.45 0.04 1.72
C ALA A 150 -7.72 0.89 1.54
N GLU A 151 -8.91 0.27 1.67
CA GLU A 151 -10.20 0.96 1.64
C GLU A 151 -10.32 2.04 2.72
N ASP A 152 -9.99 1.69 3.97
CA ASP A 152 -10.13 2.58 5.11
C ASP A 152 -9.08 3.71 5.05
N VAL A 153 -7.88 3.43 4.51
CA VAL A 153 -6.85 4.46 4.22
C VAL A 153 -7.34 5.43 3.14
N GLU A 154 -7.87 4.95 2.02
CA GLU A 154 -8.42 5.81 0.96
C GLU A 154 -9.58 6.66 1.48
N ALA A 155 -10.47 6.07 2.29
CA ALA A 155 -11.59 6.78 2.89
C ALA A 155 -11.13 7.90 3.82
N ALA A 156 -10.13 7.63 4.68
CA ALA A 156 -9.55 8.64 5.56
C ALA A 156 -8.85 9.75 4.77
N MET A 157 -8.08 9.38 3.73
CA MET A 157 -7.41 10.36 2.88
C MET A 157 -8.41 11.29 2.18
N PHE A 158 -9.48 10.72 1.62
CA PHE A 158 -10.57 11.49 1.01
C PHE A 158 -11.26 12.40 2.02
N ALA A 159 -11.54 11.90 3.23
CA ALA A 159 -12.21 12.68 4.27
C ALA A 159 -11.39 13.88 4.74
N VAL A 160 -10.07 13.71 4.92
CA VAL A 160 -9.15 14.81 5.26
C VAL A 160 -9.06 15.85 4.15
N CYS A 161 -8.99 15.44 2.89
CA CYS A 161 -9.01 16.40 1.78
C CYS A 161 -10.32 17.21 1.77
N ARG A 162 -11.45 16.54 1.98
CA ARG A 162 -12.76 17.18 2.01
C ARG A 162 -12.92 18.15 3.19
N SER A 163 -12.39 17.84 4.38
CA SER A 163 -12.48 18.73 5.54
C SER A 163 -11.74 20.05 5.33
N TYR A 164 -10.71 20.06 4.48
CA TYR A 164 -9.98 21.26 4.07
C TYR A 164 -10.49 21.89 2.75
N GLY A 165 -11.67 21.47 2.27
CA GLY A 165 -12.32 22.06 1.10
C GLY A 165 -11.90 21.47 -0.26
N LEU A 166 -11.12 20.38 -0.28
CA LEU A 166 -10.72 19.71 -1.52
C LEU A 166 -11.68 18.57 -1.87
N ASP A 167 -12.81 18.91 -2.51
CA ASP A 167 -13.87 17.94 -2.85
C ASP A 167 -13.50 16.98 -4.01
N ARG A 168 -12.64 17.42 -4.92
CA ARG A 168 -12.24 16.68 -6.14
C ARG A 168 -10.88 16.02 -5.96
N CYS A 169 -10.76 15.23 -4.90
CA CYS A 169 -9.56 14.43 -4.63
C CYS A 169 -9.79 12.95 -4.95
N GLU A 170 -8.84 12.36 -5.65
CA GLU A 170 -8.78 10.94 -5.97
C GLU A 170 -7.55 10.33 -5.28
N PRO A 171 -7.71 9.79 -4.06
CA PRO A 171 -6.66 9.01 -3.42
C PRO A 171 -6.54 7.63 -4.09
N ASN A 172 -5.32 7.12 -4.14
CA ASN A 172 -5.01 5.77 -4.58
C ASN A 172 -4.03 5.12 -3.60
N VAL A 173 -4.40 3.94 -3.10
CA VAL A 173 -3.59 3.21 -2.13
C VAL A 173 -3.20 1.85 -2.67
N THR A 174 -1.89 1.65 -2.81
CA THR A 174 -1.29 0.35 -3.06
C THR A 174 -0.54 -0.14 -1.81
N PHE A 175 0.10 -1.30 -1.89
CA PHE A 175 0.85 -1.89 -0.77
C PHE A 175 2.02 -1.03 -0.26
N THR A 176 2.69 -0.29 -1.16
CA THR A 176 3.88 0.51 -0.82
C THR A 176 3.80 1.96 -1.28
N LEU A 177 2.84 2.32 -2.13
CA LEU A 177 2.68 3.66 -2.68
C LEU A 177 1.30 4.21 -2.34
N LEU A 178 1.30 5.40 -1.76
CA LEU A 178 0.14 6.26 -1.62
C LEU A 178 0.26 7.35 -2.68
N SER A 179 -0.81 7.60 -3.44
CA SER A 179 -0.92 8.81 -4.25
C SER A 179 -2.25 9.50 -4.02
N ILE A 180 -2.28 10.78 -4.31
CA ILE A 180 -3.49 11.57 -4.30
C ILE A 180 -3.41 12.61 -5.40
N SER A 181 -4.46 12.69 -6.22
CA SER A 181 -4.62 13.71 -7.25
C SER A 181 -5.77 14.64 -6.86
N HIS A 182 -5.53 15.94 -6.89
CA HIS A 182 -6.57 16.95 -6.75
C HIS A 182 -6.77 17.66 -8.09
N GLN A 183 -8.01 17.75 -8.55
CA GLN A 183 -8.39 18.47 -9.76
C GLN A 183 -9.16 19.75 -9.35
N PRO A 184 -8.52 20.94 -9.34
CA PRO A 184 -9.18 22.18 -8.89
C PRO A 184 -10.42 22.53 -9.71
N SER A 185 -10.28 22.51 -11.03
CA SER A 185 -11.37 22.73 -11.99
C SER A 185 -11.25 21.78 -13.19
N LEU A 186 -12.22 21.78 -14.12
CA LEU A 186 -12.14 20.95 -15.32
C LEU A 186 -11.09 21.43 -16.33
N VAL A 187 -10.49 22.61 -16.11
CA VAL A 187 -9.54 23.25 -17.03
C VAL A 187 -8.15 23.43 -16.44
N ASP A 188 -8.03 23.42 -15.11
CA ASP A 188 -6.74 23.54 -14.42
C ASP A 188 -5.98 22.21 -14.40
N ASP A 189 -4.66 22.27 -14.28
CA ASP A 189 -3.85 21.07 -14.17
C ASP A 189 -4.08 20.36 -12.83
N PRO A 190 -4.14 19.02 -12.81
CA PRO A 190 -4.23 18.27 -11.56
C PRO A 190 -2.94 18.41 -10.74
N VAL A 191 -3.09 18.66 -9.45
CA VAL A 191 -1.99 18.59 -8.49
C VAL A 191 -1.92 17.17 -7.94
N THR A 192 -0.88 16.42 -8.32
CA THR A 192 -0.66 15.06 -7.83
C THR A 192 0.53 15.00 -6.90
N ALA A 193 0.35 14.35 -5.76
CA ALA A 193 1.42 14.04 -4.83
C ALA A 193 1.44 12.53 -4.54
N SER A 194 2.62 12.00 -4.27
CA SER A 194 2.77 10.58 -3.91
C SER A 194 3.82 10.37 -2.83
N ARG A 195 3.67 9.28 -2.08
CA ARG A 195 4.54 8.93 -0.95
C ARG A 195 4.70 7.43 -0.86
N THR A 196 5.96 6.98 -0.79
CA THR A 196 6.28 5.56 -0.60
C THR A 196 6.38 5.22 0.89
N VAL A 197 5.64 4.20 1.32
CA VAL A 197 5.71 3.64 2.68
C VAL A 197 6.87 2.64 2.74
N ARG A 198 7.98 3.04 3.36
CA ARG A 198 9.22 2.22 3.42
C ARG A 198 9.35 1.36 4.66
N ARG A 199 8.77 1.79 5.79
CA ARG A 199 8.82 1.09 7.07
C ARG A 199 7.41 0.82 7.54
N ARG A 200 7.13 -0.44 7.82
CA ARG A 200 5.86 -0.91 8.38
C ARG A 200 6.15 -1.46 9.77
N GLY A 201 5.27 -1.19 10.71
CA GLY A 201 5.46 -1.56 12.11
C GLY A 201 4.12 -1.68 12.80
N THR A 202 4.02 -2.61 13.73
CA THR A 202 2.82 -2.82 14.53
C THR A 202 2.81 -1.83 15.69
N ASP A 203 2.07 -0.73 15.54
CA ASP A 203 1.78 0.20 16.62
C ASP A 203 0.31 0.60 16.57
N TYR A 204 -0.52 -0.17 17.28
CA TYR A 204 -1.96 0.10 17.34
C TYR A 204 -2.31 1.34 18.16
N THR A 205 -1.40 1.81 19.01
CA THR A 205 -1.58 3.08 19.72
C THR A 205 -1.47 4.26 18.76
N ARG A 206 -0.47 4.26 17.86
CA ARG A 206 -0.37 5.27 16.80
C ARG A 206 -1.54 5.17 15.83
N LEU A 207 -1.92 3.95 15.44
CA LEU A 207 -3.07 3.73 14.55
C LEU A 207 -4.34 4.35 15.13
N ALA A 208 -4.67 4.06 16.39
CA ALA A 208 -5.83 4.62 17.07
C ALA A 208 -5.78 6.16 17.16
N ALA A 209 -4.62 6.72 17.49
CA ALA A 209 -4.45 8.18 17.59
C ALA A 209 -4.61 8.89 16.23
N VAL A 210 -4.15 8.28 15.13
CA VAL A 210 -4.37 8.84 13.78
C VAL A 210 -5.83 8.76 13.38
N PHE A 211 -6.54 7.68 13.72
CA PHE A 211 -7.98 7.60 13.49
C PHE A 211 -8.76 8.68 14.25
N GLN A 212 -8.42 8.93 15.52
CA GLN A 212 -8.99 10.02 16.30
C GLN A 212 -8.70 11.39 15.67
N LEU A 213 -7.48 11.61 15.18
CA LEU A 213 -7.16 12.85 14.46
C LEU A 213 -7.99 13.01 13.18
N VAL A 214 -8.24 11.94 12.43
CA VAL A 214 -9.10 11.99 11.24
C VAL A 214 -10.54 12.28 11.64
N ASP A 215 -11.04 11.67 12.72
CA ASP A 215 -12.38 11.92 13.25
C ASP A 215 -12.56 13.40 13.64
N ASP A 216 -11.65 13.94 14.46
CA ASP A 216 -11.58 15.35 14.85
C ASP A 216 -11.53 16.31 13.65
N LEU A 217 -10.80 15.93 12.58
CA LEU A 217 -10.69 16.73 11.36
C LEU A 217 -11.99 16.74 10.56
N THR A 218 -12.78 15.68 10.64
CA THR A 218 -14.01 15.51 9.88
C THR A 218 -15.26 15.95 10.63
N ASP A 219 -15.14 16.17 11.93
CA ASP A 219 -16.22 16.66 12.78
C ASP A 219 -16.61 18.11 12.40
N PRO A 220 -17.87 18.36 11.97
CA PRO A 220 -18.33 19.69 11.61
C PRO A 220 -18.26 20.71 12.75
N GLU A 221 -18.30 20.26 14.01
CA GLU A 221 -18.23 21.16 15.17
C GLU A 221 -16.80 21.50 15.56
N THR A 222 -15.83 20.69 15.15
CA THR A 222 -14.42 20.84 15.52
C THR A 222 -13.62 21.44 14.36
N HIS A 223 -13.32 22.73 14.45
CA HIS A 223 -12.42 23.38 13.48
C HIS A 223 -10.95 23.19 13.85
N VAL A 224 -10.29 22.23 13.20
CA VAL A 224 -8.85 21.99 13.33
C VAL A 224 -8.09 22.67 12.18
N SER A 225 -7.26 23.66 12.50
CA SER A 225 -6.41 24.32 11.50
C SER A 225 -5.37 23.36 10.91
N LEU A 226 -4.84 23.68 9.73
CA LEU A 226 -3.82 22.85 9.08
C LEU A 226 -2.55 22.75 9.94
N GLU A 227 -2.12 23.86 10.54
CA GLU A 227 -0.96 23.93 11.44
C GLU A 227 -1.16 23.05 12.68
N GLU A 228 -2.36 23.06 13.26
CA GLU A 228 -2.71 22.24 14.42
C GLU A 228 -2.71 20.76 14.07
N ALA A 229 -3.24 20.37 12.90
CA ALA A 229 -3.21 19.00 12.43
C ALA A 229 -1.77 18.49 12.24
N TYR A 230 -0.88 19.31 11.67
CA TYR A 230 0.54 18.99 11.58
C TYR A 230 1.20 18.84 12.96
N ARG A 231 0.85 19.70 13.93
CA ARG A 231 1.36 19.61 15.30
C ARG A 231 0.94 18.31 15.97
N ARG A 232 -0.35 17.98 15.95
CA ARG A 232 -0.90 16.73 16.52
C ARG A 232 -0.28 15.51 15.84
N LEU A 233 -0.15 15.51 14.51
CA LEU A 233 0.50 14.43 13.78
C LEU A 233 1.98 14.25 14.18
N ALA A 234 2.69 15.35 14.42
CA ALA A 234 4.07 15.30 14.90
C ALA A 234 4.17 14.75 16.33
N GLU A 235 3.19 15.05 17.20
CA GLU A 235 3.07 14.49 18.56
C GLU A 235 2.79 12.98 18.51
N ILE A 236 1.84 12.54 17.68
CA ILE A 236 1.55 11.12 17.46
C ILE A 236 2.82 10.36 17.02
N ARG A 237 3.61 10.95 16.13
CA ARG A 237 4.86 10.32 15.64
C ARG A 237 5.95 10.24 16.72
N ARG A 238 5.98 11.20 17.67
CA ARG A 238 6.92 11.24 18.79
C ARG A 238 6.47 10.35 19.97
N ASN A 239 5.24 9.85 19.95
CA ASN A 239 4.63 9.19 21.09
C ASN A 239 5.43 7.95 21.50
N ARG A 240 5.59 7.76 22.82
CA ARG A 240 6.33 6.63 23.39
C ARG A 240 5.45 5.39 23.37
N HIS A 241 6.02 4.26 22.96
CA HIS A 241 5.30 2.99 22.94
C HIS A 241 4.74 2.63 24.33
N PRO A 242 3.50 2.13 24.45
CA PRO A 242 2.88 1.79 25.74
C PRO A 242 3.64 0.72 26.53
N TYR A 243 4.31 -0.19 25.81
CA TYR A 243 5.05 -1.31 26.40
C TYR A 243 6.53 -1.27 26.00
N PRO A 244 7.45 -1.44 26.97
CA PRO A 244 8.89 -1.52 26.72
C PRO A 244 9.27 -2.85 26.04
N GLY A 245 10.43 -2.89 25.38
CA GLY A 245 10.85 -4.07 24.62
C GLY A 245 11.01 -5.36 25.43
N TRP A 246 11.30 -5.29 26.74
CA TRP A 246 11.32 -6.50 27.59
C TRP A 246 9.91 -7.08 27.79
N ALA A 247 8.89 -6.23 27.86
CA ALA A 247 7.50 -6.65 28.02
C ALA A 247 6.99 -7.33 26.74
N LEU A 248 7.47 -6.90 25.57
CA LEU A 248 7.17 -7.55 24.29
C LEU A 248 7.75 -8.97 24.23
N THR A 249 9.00 -9.17 24.66
CA THR A 249 9.58 -10.51 24.70
C THR A 249 8.90 -11.39 25.74
N LEU A 250 8.54 -10.84 26.90
CA LEU A 250 7.74 -11.61 27.86
C LEU A 250 6.37 -11.98 27.26
N ALA A 251 5.73 -11.06 26.52
CA ALA A 251 4.48 -11.33 25.84
C ALA A 251 4.62 -12.39 24.74
N SER A 252 5.72 -12.41 23.96
CA SER A 252 5.95 -13.46 22.96
C SER A 252 6.14 -14.83 23.60
N GLY A 253 6.85 -14.89 24.74
CA GLY A 253 6.96 -16.11 25.54
C GLY A 253 5.61 -16.59 26.07
N LEU A 254 4.87 -15.71 26.75
CA LEU A 254 3.55 -16.05 27.30
C LEU A 254 2.54 -16.43 26.22
N LEU A 255 2.60 -15.82 25.03
CA LEU A 255 1.78 -16.18 23.88
C LEU A 255 2.08 -17.62 23.45
N ALA A 256 3.35 -17.97 23.26
CA ALA A 256 3.74 -19.32 22.88
C ALA A 256 3.40 -20.35 23.96
N GLY A 257 3.59 -20.00 25.23
CA GLY A 257 3.17 -20.82 26.37
C GLY A 257 1.66 -21.07 26.35
N ALA A 258 0.85 -20.02 26.24
CA ALA A 258 -0.61 -20.10 26.21
C ALA A 258 -1.09 -20.95 25.03
N ALA A 259 -0.51 -20.76 23.85
CA ALA A 259 -0.77 -21.58 22.67
C ALA A 259 -0.40 -23.06 22.90
N SER A 260 0.70 -23.36 23.58
CA SER A 260 1.05 -24.75 23.88
C SER A 260 0.04 -25.45 24.79
N ILE A 261 -0.55 -24.73 25.76
CA ILE A 261 -1.65 -25.24 26.61
C ILE A 261 -2.92 -25.44 25.78
N LEU A 262 -3.22 -24.53 24.85
CA LEU A 262 -4.40 -24.60 23.98
C LEU A 262 -4.42 -25.89 23.15
N VAL A 263 -3.23 -26.35 22.76
CA VAL A 263 -3.02 -27.59 22.01
C VAL A 263 -2.75 -28.78 22.95
N GLY A 264 -3.00 -28.65 24.25
CA GLY A 264 -2.99 -29.76 25.21
C GLY A 264 -1.64 -30.05 25.87
N GLY A 265 -0.72 -29.09 25.88
CA GLY A 265 0.50 -29.13 26.67
C GLY A 265 0.28 -28.85 28.16
N ASP A 266 1.19 -29.36 28.99
CA ASP A 266 1.20 -29.13 30.44
C ASP A 266 2.04 -27.90 30.85
N VAL A 267 2.14 -27.62 32.14
CA VAL A 267 2.88 -26.46 32.68
C VAL A 267 4.36 -26.45 32.27
N ILE A 268 4.99 -27.63 32.17
CA ILE A 268 6.39 -27.73 31.69
C ILE A 268 6.49 -27.33 30.22
N VAL A 269 5.52 -27.77 29.39
CA VAL A 269 5.42 -27.38 27.97
C VAL A 269 5.24 -25.86 27.86
N PHE A 270 4.42 -25.26 28.71
CA PHE A 270 4.17 -23.82 28.74
C PHE A 270 5.48 -23.04 28.89
N PHE A 271 6.30 -23.36 29.91
CA PHE A 271 7.56 -22.66 30.13
C PHE A 271 8.59 -22.95 29.04
N ALA A 272 8.63 -24.18 28.54
CA ALA A 272 9.52 -24.56 27.44
C ALA A 272 9.21 -23.79 26.15
N ALA A 273 7.92 -23.69 25.78
CA ALA A 273 7.45 -22.91 24.64
C ALA A 273 7.73 -21.42 24.84
N ALA A 274 7.50 -20.91 26.06
CA ALA A 274 7.77 -19.51 26.39
C ALA A 274 9.24 -19.15 26.25
N VAL A 275 10.14 -19.95 26.84
CA VAL A 275 11.59 -19.74 26.70
C VAL A 275 12.02 -19.86 25.25
N GLY A 276 11.49 -20.85 24.51
CA GLY A 276 11.76 -21.00 23.08
C GLY A 276 11.39 -19.76 22.28
N ALA A 277 10.19 -19.22 22.46
CA ALA A 277 9.76 -18.02 21.75
C ALA A 277 10.55 -16.76 22.16
N MET A 278 10.90 -16.63 23.45
CA MET A 278 11.74 -15.52 23.92
C MET A 278 13.14 -15.58 23.31
N LEU A 279 13.75 -16.77 23.23
CA LEU A 279 15.03 -16.96 22.56
C LEU A 279 14.92 -16.68 21.06
N GLY A 280 13.85 -17.15 20.42
CA GLY A 280 13.56 -16.87 19.00
C GLY A 280 13.46 -15.38 18.71
N ASP A 281 12.69 -14.65 19.51
CA ASP A 281 12.55 -13.18 19.42
C ASP A 281 13.90 -12.46 19.58
N ARG A 282 14.74 -12.91 20.52
CA ARG A 282 16.07 -12.32 20.76
C ARG A 282 17.05 -12.60 19.61
N LEU A 283 17.01 -13.80 19.03
CA LEU A 283 17.80 -14.11 17.84
C LEU A 283 17.33 -13.31 16.63
N ALA A 284 16.02 -13.18 16.42
CA ALA A 284 15.45 -12.35 15.37
C ALA A 284 15.89 -10.89 15.51
N TRP A 285 15.86 -10.35 16.74
CA TRP A 285 16.35 -9.01 17.04
C TRP A 285 17.85 -8.84 16.74
N LEU A 286 18.68 -9.83 17.05
CA LEU A 286 20.12 -9.84 16.71
C LEU A 286 20.36 -9.89 15.19
N CYS A 287 19.51 -10.60 14.45
CA CYS A 287 19.53 -10.64 12.99
C CYS A 287 19.09 -9.30 12.39
N ALA A 288 18.04 -8.70 12.93
CA ALA A 288 17.53 -7.39 12.52
C ALA A 288 18.58 -6.29 12.74
N GLY A 289 19.29 -6.31 13.88
CA GLY A 289 20.38 -5.39 14.18
C GLY A 289 21.57 -5.48 13.21
N ARG A 290 21.68 -6.58 12.46
CA ARG A 290 22.69 -6.78 11.40
C ARG A 290 22.15 -6.46 10.00
N GLY A 291 20.92 -5.98 9.87
CA GLY A 291 20.30 -5.63 8.59
C GLY A 291 19.79 -6.82 7.77
N LEU A 292 19.62 -8.00 8.39
CA LEU A 292 19.05 -9.15 7.68
C LEU A 292 17.57 -8.92 7.35
N PRO A 293 17.10 -9.27 6.14
CA PRO A 293 15.68 -9.23 5.79
C PRO A 293 14.78 -10.04 6.73
N GLU A 294 13.53 -9.62 6.88
CA GLU A 294 12.54 -10.24 7.79
C GLU A 294 12.35 -11.73 7.54
N PHE A 295 12.43 -12.18 6.28
CA PHE A 295 12.42 -13.61 5.93
C PHE A 295 13.40 -14.42 6.79
N TYR A 296 14.66 -14.00 6.86
CA TYR A 296 15.69 -14.71 7.63
C TYR A 296 15.49 -14.54 9.15
N GLN A 297 14.93 -13.40 9.58
CA GLN A 297 14.58 -13.19 10.98
C GLN A 297 13.53 -14.21 11.43
N PHE A 298 12.47 -14.43 10.65
CA PHE A 298 11.45 -15.46 10.91
C PHE A 298 12.01 -16.89 10.85
N THR A 299 12.91 -17.16 9.90
CA THR A 299 13.60 -18.46 9.81
C THR A 299 14.37 -18.78 11.09
N VAL A 300 15.16 -17.84 11.59
CA VAL A 300 15.94 -18.05 12.83
C VAL A 300 15.06 -18.03 14.07
N ALA A 301 14.02 -17.19 14.11
CA ALA A 301 13.07 -17.10 15.22
C ALA A 301 12.35 -18.42 15.50
N ALA A 302 12.08 -19.21 14.44
CA ALA A 302 11.38 -20.49 14.55
C ALA A 302 12.25 -21.64 15.10
N MET A 303 13.58 -21.49 15.07
CA MET A 303 14.49 -22.57 15.44
C MET A 303 14.49 -22.92 16.94
N PRO A 304 14.52 -21.97 17.90
CA PRO A 304 14.62 -22.33 19.32
C PRO A 304 13.42 -23.12 19.88
N PRO A 305 12.15 -22.77 19.60
CA PRO A 305 11.03 -23.62 20.00
C PRO A 305 11.13 -25.04 19.44
N ALA A 306 11.54 -25.17 18.17
CA ALA A 306 11.78 -26.47 17.53
C ALA A 306 12.92 -27.24 18.22
N ALA A 307 14.01 -26.56 18.56
CA ALA A 307 15.19 -27.16 19.16
C ALA A 307 14.90 -27.66 20.58
N ILE A 308 14.14 -26.90 21.37
CA ILE A 308 13.70 -27.31 22.71
C ILE A 308 12.77 -28.52 22.61
N GLY A 309 11.81 -28.50 21.68
CA GLY A 309 10.94 -29.66 21.44
C GLY A 309 11.71 -30.93 21.07
N VAL A 310 12.68 -30.81 20.14
CA VAL A 310 13.58 -31.92 19.77
C VAL A 310 14.43 -32.37 20.96
N ALA A 311 14.96 -31.45 21.76
CA ALA A 311 15.77 -31.78 22.94
C ALA A 311 14.97 -32.59 23.97
N PHE A 312 13.71 -32.26 24.22
CA PHE A 312 12.84 -33.06 25.08
C PHE A 312 12.58 -34.45 24.52
N ALA A 313 12.37 -34.57 23.21
CA ALA A 313 12.19 -35.85 22.56
C ALA A 313 13.44 -36.74 22.65
N LEU A 314 14.64 -36.16 22.51
CA LEU A 314 15.92 -36.88 22.66
C LEU A 314 16.23 -37.25 24.12
N ALA A 315 15.86 -36.39 25.07
CA ALA A 315 16.04 -36.63 26.49
C ALA A 315 15.01 -37.62 27.07
N HIS A 316 14.08 -38.13 26.26
CA HIS A 316 13.00 -39.06 26.69
C HIS A 316 12.18 -38.52 27.86
N VAL A 317 12.02 -37.19 27.93
CA VAL A 317 11.14 -36.55 28.91
C VAL A 317 9.70 -36.80 28.46
N ASP A 318 8.85 -37.29 29.36
CA ASP A 318 7.44 -37.57 29.08
C ASP A 318 6.61 -36.28 28.98
N VAL A 319 6.91 -35.49 27.95
CA VAL A 319 6.34 -34.17 27.68
C VAL A 319 6.02 -34.09 26.20
N LYS A 320 4.87 -33.50 25.86
CA LYS A 320 4.40 -33.34 24.49
C LYS A 320 5.28 -32.34 23.72
N ALA A 321 6.38 -32.81 23.15
CA ALA A 321 7.30 -32.01 22.34
C ALA A 321 6.58 -31.28 21.19
N SER A 322 5.58 -31.91 20.57
CA SER A 322 4.74 -31.31 19.53
C SER A 322 4.01 -30.05 19.98
N ALA A 323 3.58 -29.98 21.24
CA ALA A 323 2.92 -28.81 21.81
C ALA A 323 3.90 -27.64 22.04
N VAL A 324 5.18 -27.91 22.37
CA VAL A 324 6.22 -26.87 22.50
C VAL A 324 6.46 -26.18 21.15
N ILE A 325 6.67 -26.99 20.10
CA ILE A 325 6.96 -26.49 18.76
C ILE A 325 5.76 -25.75 18.19
N THR A 326 4.57 -26.32 18.37
CA THR A 326 3.31 -25.69 17.96
C THR A 326 3.11 -24.35 18.67
N GLY A 327 3.33 -24.28 19.99
CA GLY A 327 3.26 -23.02 20.74
C GLY A 327 4.18 -21.94 20.19
N GLY A 328 5.43 -22.30 19.86
CA GLY A 328 6.37 -21.39 19.21
C GLY A 328 5.93 -20.92 17.82
N LEU A 329 5.29 -21.79 17.02
CA LEU A 329 4.74 -21.42 15.72
C LEU A 329 3.63 -20.39 15.83
N PHE A 330 2.74 -20.50 16.82
CA PHE A 330 1.67 -19.50 17.05
C PHE A 330 2.22 -18.08 17.23
N ALA A 331 3.39 -17.93 17.87
CA ALA A 331 4.03 -16.63 18.07
C ALA A 331 4.57 -16.00 16.77
N LEU A 332 4.76 -16.80 15.71
CA LEU A 332 5.39 -16.36 14.46
C LEU A 332 4.41 -16.24 13.30
N LEU A 333 3.19 -16.78 13.43
CA LEU A 333 2.20 -16.71 12.35
C LEU A 333 1.81 -15.26 12.05
N PRO A 334 1.95 -14.79 10.79
CA PRO A 334 1.64 -13.41 10.40
C PRO A 334 0.13 -13.18 10.24
N GLY A 335 -0.65 -13.49 11.29
CA GLY A 335 -2.12 -13.48 11.26
C GLY A 335 -2.73 -12.13 10.85
N ARG A 336 -2.08 -11.03 11.24
CA ARG A 336 -2.50 -9.68 10.87
C ARG A 336 -2.46 -9.43 9.36
N ALA A 337 -1.33 -9.74 8.72
CA ALA A 337 -1.16 -9.52 7.28
C ALA A 337 -2.07 -10.45 6.46
N LEU A 338 -2.34 -11.65 6.96
CA LEU A 338 -3.28 -12.59 6.37
C LEU A 338 -4.70 -12.01 6.33
N VAL A 339 -5.23 -11.59 7.47
CA VAL A 339 -6.60 -11.04 7.54
C VAL A 339 -6.71 -9.75 6.73
N ALA A 340 -5.74 -8.86 6.86
CA ALA A 340 -5.74 -7.60 6.13
C ALA A 340 -5.63 -7.81 4.60
N GLY A 341 -4.87 -8.80 4.15
CA GLY A 341 -4.75 -9.15 2.73
C GLY A 341 -6.04 -9.72 2.15
N VAL A 342 -6.74 -10.59 2.87
CA VAL A 342 -8.04 -11.10 2.43
C VAL A 342 -9.11 -10.01 2.46
N GLN A 343 -9.12 -9.15 3.48
CA GLN A 343 -10.04 -8.00 3.55
C GLN A 343 -9.87 -7.09 2.32
N ASP A 344 -8.63 -6.72 1.99
CA ASP A 344 -8.34 -5.93 0.78
C ASP A 344 -8.81 -6.65 -0.49
N GLY A 345 -8.65 -7.99 -0.56
CA GLY A 345 -9.11 -8.78 -1.69
C GLY A 345 -10.63 -8.75 -1.85
N LEU A 346 -11.37 -8.87 -0.74
CA LEU A 346 -12.83 -8.87 -0.73
C LEU A 346 -13.43 -7.48 -1.02
N THR A 347 -12.71 -6.40 -0.72
CA THR A 347 -13.12 -5.01 -1.00
C THR A 347 -12.67 -4.50 -2.37
N GLY A 348 -11.95 -5.32 -3.14
CA GLY A 348 -11.56 -5.02 -4.54
C GLY A 348 -10.16 -4.45 -4.72
N PHE A 349 -9.36 -4.37 -3.66
CA PHE A 349 -7.96 -3.92 -3.67
C PHE A 349 -6.99 -5.07 -4.00
N TYR A 350 -7.19 -5.72 -5.16
CA TYR A 350 -6.50 -6.97 -5.51
C TYR A 350 -4.97 -6.86 -5.56
N ILE A 351 -4.41 -5.73 -6.01
CA ILE A 351 -2.95 -5.53 -6.05
C ILE A 351 -2.38 -5.50 -4.63
N THR A 352 -3.01 -4.75 -3.73
CA THR A 352 -2.61 -4.66 -2.32
C THR A 352 -2.79 -5.99 -1.60
N ALA A 353 -3.92 -6.66 -1.83
CA ALA A 353 -4.21 -7.98 -1.31
C ALA A 353 -3.15 -9.01 -1.73
N SER A 354 -2.84 -9.08 -3.03
CA SER A 354 -1.84 -10.01 -3.56
C SER A 354 -0.47 -9.77 -2.95
N ALA A 355 -0.07 -8.50 -2.78
CA ALA A 355 1.22 -8.17 -2.16
C ALA A 355 1.27 -8.60 -0.67
N ARG A 356 0.21 -8.35 0.12
CA ARG A 356 0.10 -8.78 1.52
C ARG A 356 0.12 -10.31 1.65
N LEU A 357 -0.65 -11.01 0.81
CA LEU A 357 -0.71 -12.47 0.84
C LEU A 357 0.62 -13.10 0.39
N LEU A 358 1.32 -12.49 -0.57
CA LEU A 358 2.65 -12.92 -0.98
C LEU A 358 3.69 -12.69 0.12
N GLU A 359 3.63 -11.57 0.84
CA GLU A 359 4.44 -11.30 2.03
C GLU A 359 4.23 -12.38 3.11
N VAL A 360 2.97 -12.69 3.42
CA VAL A 360 2.60 -13.78 4.35
C VAL A 360 3.17 -15.12 3.89
N LEU A 361 3.08 -15.42 2.59
CA LEU A 361 3.63 -16.65 2.03
C LEU A 361 5.15 -16.72 2.20
N TYR A 362 5.88 -15.63 1.96
CA TYR A 362 7.33 -15.59 2.18
C TYR A 362 7.70 -15.82 3.64
N PHE A 363 7.03 -15.16 4.58
CA PHE A 363 7.28 -15.39 6.02
C PHE A 363 6.95 -16.83 6.41
N PHE A 364 5.84 -17.37 5.89
CA PHE A 364 5.48 -18.77 6.13
C PHE A 364 6.58 -19.73 5.64
N VAL A 365 7.09 -19.54 4.41
CA VAL A 365 8.21 -20.34 3.88
C VAL A 365 9.46 -20.22 4.76
N GLY A 366 9.78 -19.03 5.27
CA GLY A 366 10.90 -18.82 6.19
C GLY A 366 10.74 -19.60 7.50
N ILE A 367 9.57 -19.48 8.14
CA ILE A 367 9.21 -20.22 9.37
C ILE A 367 9.32 -21.74 9.12
N VAL A 368 8.73 -22.21 8.02
CA VAL A 368 8.77 -23.61 7.58
C VAL A 368 10.19 -24.11 7.41
N ALA A 369 11.05 -23.36 6.72
CA ALA A 369 12.45 -23.72 6.51
C ALA A 369 13.23 -23.80 7.85
N GLY A 370 13.00 -22.84 8.75
CA GLY A 370 13.63 -22.81 10.07
C GLY A 370 13.27 -24.01 10.94
N VAL A 371 11.98 -24.35 11.01
CA VAL A 371 11.50 -25.53 11.76
C VAL A 371 11.97 -26.83 11.12
N LEU A 372 11.84 -26.98 9.80
CA LEU A 372 12.23 -28.19 9.09
C LEU A 372 13.72 -28.51 9.26
N LEU A 373 14.59 -27.49 9.23
CA LEU A 373 16.02 -27.67 9.46
C LEU A 373 16.27 -28.35 10.82
N VAL A 374 15.65 -27.84 11.88
CA VAL A 374 15.81 -28.38 13.24
C VAL A 374 15.18 -29.77 13.37
N LEU A 375 13.97 -29.96 12.82
CA LEU A 375 13.29 -31.26 12.85
C LEU A 375 14.07 -32.34 12.11
N TYR A 376 14.63 -32.02 10.93
CA TYR A 376 15.43 -32.94 10.13
C TYR A 376 16.66 -33.44 10.90
N PHE A 377 17.40 -32.53 11.55
CA PHE A 377 18.53 -32.92 12.40
C PHE A 377 18.06 -33.71 13.62
N GLY A 378 16.94 -33.33 14.25
CA GLY A 378 16.37 -34.05 15.38
C GLY A 378 15.99 -35.50 15.06
N VAL A 379 15.35 -35.72 13.91
CA VAL A 379 14.99 -37.06 13.42
C VAL A 379 16.25 -37.89 13.12
N LYS A 380 17.27 -37.30 12.47
CA LYS A 380 18.55 -37.99 12.23
C LYS A 380 19.29 -38.38 13.50
N LEU A 381 19.15 -37.60 14.57
CA LEU A 381 19.71 -37.89 15.89
C LEU A 381 18.90 -38.94 16.67
N GLY A 382 17.84 -39.51 16.08
CA GLY A 382 17.03 -40.56 16.69
C GLY A 382 15.86 -40.04 17.53
N GLY A 383 15.51 -38.75 17.43
CA GLY A 383 14.37 -38.18 18.13
C GLY A 383 13.04 -38.78 17.65
N LYS A 384 12.37 -39.54 18.52
CA LYS A 384 11.05 -40.12 18.23
C LYS A 384 9.96 -39.08 18.40
N LEU A 385 9.73 -38.28 17.36
CA LEU A 385 8.60 -37.35 17.28
C LEU A 385 7.41 -38.06 16.64
N ASN A 386 6.35 -38.30 17.41
CA ASN A 386 5.15 -38.96 16.89
C ASN A 386 4.26 -37.94 16.14
N PRO A 387 4.04 -38.10 14.81
CA PRO A 387 3.09 -37.27 14.06
C PRO A 387 1.64 -37.60 14.41
N GLU A 388 1.42 -38.80 14.93
CA GLU A 388 0.12 -39.34 15.31
C GLU A 388 -0.12 -39.26 16.82
N ALA A 389 0.78 -38.61 17.58
CA ALA A 389 0.44 -38.15 18.91
C ALA A 389 -0.59 -37.04 18.73
N ALA A 390 -1.84 -37.46 18.52
CA ALA A 390 -3.00 -36.61 18.53
C ALA A 390 -2.85 -35.78 19.79
N LEU A 391 -2.76 -34.47 19.60
CA LEU A 391 -2.78 -33.52 20.69
C LEU A 391 -4.17 -33.70 21.31
N HIS A 392 -4.28 -34.62 22.26
CA HIS A 392 -5.49 -34.87 23.01
C HIS A 392 -5.68 -33.61 23.84
N ILE A 393 -6.46 -32.70 23.25
CA ILE A 393 -6.99 -31.53 23.90
C ILE A 393 -7.81 -32.09 25.07
N SER A 394 -7.18 -32.14 26.24
CA SER A 394 -7.82 -32.64 27.46
C SER A 394 -9.08 -31.81 27.66
N GLN A 395 -10.21 -32.47 27.95
CA GLN A 395 -11.52 -31.84 28.15
C GLN A 395 -11.55 -30.97 29.41
N ARG A 396 -10.81 -29.87 29.37
CA ARG A 396 -10.70 -28.85 30.41
C ARG A 396 -11.07 -27.51 29.78
N PRO A 397 -12.36 -27.30 29.48
CA PRO A 397 -12.81 -26.13 28.73
C PRO A 397 -12.41 -24.82 29.41
N LEU A 398 -12.44 -24.77 30.75
CA LEU A 398 -12.03 -23.59 31.51
C LEU A 398 -10.56 -23.23 31.31
N ILE A 399 -9.66 -24.23 31.30
CA ILE A 399 -8.22 -23.98 31.09
C ILE A 399 -7.97 -23.52 29.66
N GLN A 400 -8.68 -24.07 28.68
CA GLN A 400 -8.52 -23.65 27.28
C GLN A 400 -9.07 -22.25 27.02
N ILE A 401 -10.20 -21.88 27.63
CA ILE A 401 -10.72 -20.52 27.56
C ILE A 401 -9.73 -19.56 28.22
N ALA A 402 -9.19 -19.90 29.40
CA ALA A 402 -8.17 -19.08 30.06
C ALA A 402 -6.87 -18.97 29.22
N ALA A 403 -6.43 -20.06 28.59
CA ALA A 403 -5.28 -20.07 27.68
C ALA A 403 -5.54 -19.22 26.42
N SER A 404 -6.73 -19.34 25.83
CA SER A 404 -7.18 -18.51 24.71
C SER A 404 -7.17 -17.01 25.07
N MET A 405 -7.73 -16.66 26.24
CA MET A 405 -7.73 -15.29 26.75
C MET A 405 -6.30 -14.79 26.98
N LEU A 406 -5.43 -15.59 27.60
CA LEU A 406 -4.03 -15.23 27.81
C LEU A 406 -3.28 -15.04 26.48
N LEU A 407 -3.54 -15.90 25.50
CA LEU A 407 -2.99 -15.79 24.15
C LEU A 407 -3.43 -14.47 23.50
N SER A 408 -4.73 -14.15 23.52
CA SER A 408 -5.23 -12.88 22.97
C SER A 408 -4.71 -11.65 23.71
N LEU A 409 -4.59 -11.72 25.04
CA LEU A 409 -4.04 -10.63 25.86
C LEU A 409 -2.57 -10.34 25.50
N THR A 410 -1.76 -11.38 25.46
CA THR A 410 -0.33 -11.26 25.14
C THR A 410 -0.12 -10.85 23.68
N PHE A 411 -0.96 -11.34 22.76
CA PHE A 411 -0.93 -10.90 21.38
C PHE A 411 -1.32 -9.42 21.23
N ALA A 412 -2.31 -8.93 21.97
CA ALA A 412 -2.67 -7.50 21.99
C ALA A 412 -1.50 -6.63 22.51
N VAL A 413 -0.76 -7.11 23.51
CA VAL A 413 0.46 -6.44 24.00
C VAL A 413 1.56 -6.41 22.93
N LEU A 414 1.77 -7.51 22.19
CA LEU A 414 2.72 -7.55 21.07
C LEU A 414 2.38 -6.56 19.96
N LEU A 415 1.09 -6.32 19.72
CA LEU A 415 0.60 -5.34 18.74
C LEU A 415 0.67 -3.88 19.24
N GLN A 416 1.27 -3.64 20.43
CA GLN A 416 1.41 -2.31 21.06
C GLN A 416 0.05 -1.60 21.21
N GLN A 417 -0.95 -2.36 21.64
CA GLN A 417 -2.31 -1.89 21.75
C GLN A 417 -2.56 -1.09 23.05
N GLU A 418 -3.40 -0.05 22.98
CA GLU A 418 -3.70 0.79 24.14
C GLU A 418 -4.36 -0.01 25.28
N ARG A 419 -3.92 0.23 26.53
CA ARG A 419 -4.34 -0.52 27.73
C ARG A 419 -5.86 -0.58 27.93
N SER A 420 -6.57 0.47 27.52
CA SER A 420 -8.03 0.59 27.59
C SER A 420 -8.77 -0.44 26.74
N THR A 421 -8.15 -0.93 25.66
CA THR A 421 -8.76 -1.84 24.68
C THR A 421 -8.36 -3.30 24.89
N VAL A 422 -7.23 -3.57 25.53
CA VAL A 422 -6.69 -4.93 25.75
C VAL A 422 -7.70 -5.85 26.45
N LEU A 423 -8.45 -5.34 27.43
CA LEU A 423 -9.44 -6.14 28.16
C LEU A 423 -10.56 -6.64 27.25
N TRP A 424 -11.07 -5.78 26.36
CA TRP A 424 -12.13 -6.15 25.42
C TRP A 424 -11.68 -7.21 24.42
N VAL A 425 -10.45 -7.10 23.91
CA VAL A 425 -9.86 -8.08 22.99
C VAL A 425 -9.62 -9.42 23.67
N THR A 426 -9.16 -9.39 24.92
CA THR A 426 -8.96 -10.59 25.73
C THR A 426 -10.26 -11.35 25.91
N LEU A 427 -11.36 -10.66 26.25
CA LEU A 427 -12.69 -11.26 26.36
C LEU A 427 -13.18 -11.79 25.01
N ASN A 428 -12.97 -11.05 23.92
CA ASN A 428 -13.37 -11.46 22.57
C ASN A 428 -12.65 -12.76 22.14
N GLY A 429 -11.37 -12.93 22.47
CA GLY A 429 -10.65 -14.19 22.25
C GLY A 429 -11.21 -15.38 23.04
N GLY A 430 -11.61 -15.15 24.29
CA GLY A 430 -12.32 -16.14 25.10
C GLY A 430 -13.66 -16.56 24.50
N VAL A 431 -14.45 -15.60 23.99
CA VAL A 431 -15.71 -15.85 23.28
C VAL A 431 -15.46 -16.65 22.01
N ALA A 432 -14.45 -16.25 21.21
CA ALA A 432 -14.09 -16.95 19.97
C ALA A 432 -13.79 -18.43 20.21
N TRP A 433 -12.95 -18.74 21.21
CA TRP A 433 -12.61 -20.12 21.55
C TRP A 433 -13.81 -20.90 22.12
N SER A 434 -14.65 -20.24 22.92
CA SER A 434 -15.87 -20.87 23.47
C SER A 434 -16.85 -21.26 22.36
N VAL A 435 -17.04 -20.39 21.36
CA VAL A 435 -17.88 -20.67 20.20
C VAL A 435 -17.29 -21.78 19.34
N TYR A 436 -15.99 -21.71 19.05
CA TYR A 436 -15.29 -22.77 18.34
C TYR A 436 -15.46 -24.12 19.05
N GLY A 437 -15.23 -24.14 20.37
CA GLY A 437 -15.37 -25.35 21.18
C GLY A 437 -16.81 -25.89 21.22
N ALA A 438 -17.81 -25.02 21.34
CA ALA A 438 -19.22 -25.43 21.29
C ALA A 438 -19.59 -26.04 19.92
N MET A 439 -19.18 -25.41 18.82
CA MET A 439 -19.50 -25.91 17.48
C MET A 439 -18.76 -27.19 17.12
N TYR A 440 -17.46 -27.26 17.45
CA TYR A 440 -16.63 -28.41 17.10
C TYR A 440 -16.89 -29.61 18.03
N TYR A 441 -16.89 -29.42 19.35
CA TYR A 441 -16.99 -30.54 20.30
C TYR A 441 -18.43 -30.93 20.65
N VAL A 442 -19.38 -29.99 20.66
CA VAL A 442 -20.78 -30.28 21.06
C VAL A 442 -21.66 -30.53 19.85
N ALA A 443 -21.53 -29.73 18.79
CA ALA A 443 -22.35 -29.84 17.58
C ALA A 443 -21.74 -30.72 16.47
N ASP A 444 -20.55 -31.29 16.68
CA ASP A 444 -19.82 -32.16 15.74
C ASP A 444 -19.67 -31.56 14.32
N LEU A 445 -19.50 -30.23 14.26
CA LEU A 445 -19.30 -29.51 13.01
C LEU A 445 -17.82 -29.55 12.59
N SER A 446 -17.56 -29.37 11.30
CA SER A 446 -16.17 -29.38 10.80
C SER A 446 -15.31 -28.28 11.45
N PRO A 447 -13.99 -28.51 11.64
CA PRO A 447 -13.08 -27.50 12.20
C PRO A 447 -13.09 -26.19 11.41
N VAL A 448 -13.19 -26.29 10.07
CA VAL A 448 -13.20 -25.14 9.16
C VAL A 448 -14.47 -24.30 9.34
N ALA A 449 -15.65 -24.94 9.41
CA ALA A 449 -16.91 -24.24 9.63
C ALA A 449 -16.96 -23.58 11.02
N SER A 450 -16.54 -24.31 12.07
CA SER A 450 -16.48 -23.81 13.44
C SER A 450 -15.54 -22.61 13.56
N THR A 451 -14.38 -22.66 12.89
CA THR A 451 -13.42 -21.55 12.83
C THR A 451 -13.99 -20.33 12.12
N ALA A 452 -14.67 -20.53 10.97
CA ALA A 452 -15.28 -19.44 10.22
C ALA A 452 -16.34 -18.68 11.04
N VAL A 453 -17.21 -19.40 11.76
CA VAL A 453 -18.26 -18.77 12.58
C VAL A 453 -17.67 -18.09 13.82
N ALA A 454 -16.72 -18.71 14.51
CA ALA A 454 -16.02 -18.08 15.63
C ALA A 454 -15.29 -16.79 15.19
N ALA A 455 -14.58 -16.84 14.07
CA ALA A 455 -13.91 -15.68 13.48
C ALA A 455 -14.91 -14.60 13.03
N GLY A 456 -16.08 -14.99 12.53
CA GLY A 456 -17.17 -14.06 12.20
C GLY A 456 -17.71 -13.32 13.41
N LEU A 457 -17.86 -13.98 14.56
CA LEU A 457 -18.22 -13.29 15.79
C LEU A 457 -17.12 -12.34 16.27
N VAL A 458 -15.84 -12.73 16.14
CA VAL A 458 -14.72 -11.83 16.43
C VAL A 458 -14.78 -10.56 15.57
N GLY A 459 -15.02 -10.71 14.27
CA GLY A 459 -15.20 -9.59 13.34
C GLY A 459 -16.39 -8.69 13.71
N LEU A 460 -17.54 -9.30 14.01
CA LEU A 460 -18.75 -8.59 14.42
C LEU A 460 -18.55 -7.79 15.71
N PHE A 461 -17.99 -8.41 16.76
CA PHE A 461 -17.69 -7.72 18.02
C PHE A 461 -16.60 -6.66 17.84
N GLY A 462 -15.60 -6.94 17.01
CA GLY A 462 -14.56 -5.99 16.68
C GLY A 462 -15.12 -4.72 16.06
N GLN A 463 -16.02 -4.86 15.09
CA GLN A 463 -16.67 -3.74 14.42
C GLN A 463 -17.65 -2.98 15.34
N LEU A 464 -18.34 -3.68 16.25
CA LEU A 464 -19.21 -3.07 17.26
C LEU A 464 -18.39 -2.20 18.23
N LEU A 465 -17.30 -2.74 18.78
CA LEU A 465 -16.43 -2.05 19.73
C LEU A 465 -15.68 -0.89 19.08
N SER A 466 -15.27 -1.04 17.82
CA SER A 466 -14.58 0.02 17.08
C SER A 466 -15.47 1.26 16.91
N ARG A 467 -16.78 1.06 16.70
CA ARG A 467 -17.74 2.17 16.63
C ARG A 467 -17.98 2.87 17.97
N TYR A 468 -18.03 2.14 19.07
CA TYR A 468 -18.21 2.76 20.40
C TYR A 468 -17.05 3.67 20.81
N ARG A 469 -15.89 3.52 20.17
CA ARG A 469 -14.66 4.25 20.49
C ARG A 469 -14.08 5.06 19.33
N PHE A 470 -14.84 5.20 18.22
CA PHE A 470 -14.39 5.89 17.00
C PHE A 470 -12.98 5.49 16.57
N ALA A 471 -12.73 4.18 16.49
CA ALA A 471 -11.41 3.61 16.24
C ALA A 471 -11.45 2.61 15.07
N SER A 472 -10.26 2.26 14.56
CA SER A 472 -10.07 1.11 13.65
C SER A 472 -10.61 -0.18 14.28
N ALA A 473 -11.13 -1.08 13.44
CA ALA A 473 -11.55 -2.41 13.88
C ALA A 473 -10.37 -3.37 14.08
N LEU A 474 -9.21 -3.12 13.44
CA LEU A 474 -8.04 -4.00 13.49
C LEU A 474 -7.51 -4.28 14.90
N PRO A 475 -7.42 -3.28 15.81
CA PRO A 475 -7.07 -3.52 17.21
C PRO A 475 -8.00 -4.49 17.92
N TYR A 476 -9.27 -4.58 17.53
CA TYR A 476 -10.24 -5.43 18.22
C TYR A 476 -10.35 -6.86 17.68
N THR A 477 -9.88 -7.09 16.45
CA THR A 477 -10.00 -8.38 15.75
C THR A 477 -8.70 -9.16 15.74
N THR A 478 -7.57 -8.52 15.46
CA THR A 478 -6.30 -9.20 15.13
C THR A 478 -5.76 -10.09 16.24
N ALA A 479 -5.80 -9.65 17.49
CA ALA A 479 -5.35 -10.46 18.62
C ALA A 479 -6.43 -11.45 19.11
N ALA A 480 -7.71 -11.15 18.90
CA ALA A 480 -8.83 -12.01 19.29
C ALA A 480 -8.94 -13.28 18.40
N ILE A 481 -8.47 -13.23 17.15
CA ILE A 481 -8.38 -14.43 16.29
C ILE A 481 -7.18 -15.33 16.60
N GLY A 482 -6.21 -14.86 17.39
CA GLY A 482 -4.98 -15.60 17.70
C GLY A 482 -5.19 -17.07 18.11
N PRO A 483 -6.15 -17.39 19.00
CA PRO A 483 -6.45 -18.76 19.41
C PRO A 483 -6.94 -19.67 18.27
N LEU A 484 -7.53 -19.10 17.23
CA LEU A 484 -8.08 -19.84 16.09
C LEU A 484 -7.03 -20.16 15.01
N LEU A 485 -5.81 -19.62 15.14
CA LEU A 485 -4.78 -19.78 14.13
C LEU A 485 -4.36 -21.26 13.97
N PRO A 486 -4.03 -21.71 12.75
CA PRO A 486 -3.81 -23.12 12.44
C PRO A 486 -2.42 -23.65 12.81
N GLY A 487 -1.88 -23.31 13.98
CA GLY A 487 -0.48 -23.65 14.33
C GLY A 487 -0.20 -25.15 14.41
N SER A 488 -1.14 -25.95 14.91
CA SER A 488 -0.99 -27.41 15.01
C SER A 488 -1.00 -28.09 13.64
N ALA A 489 -1.90 -27.68 12.75
CA ALA A 489 -1.96 -28.18 11.37
C ALA A 489 -0.67 -27.88 10.60
N THR A 490 -0.11 -26.67 10.79
CA THR A 490 1.20 -26.30 10.24
C THR A 490 2.30 -27.22 10.78
N TYR A 491 2.39 -27.42 12.10
CA TYR A 491 3.39 -28.31 12.70
C TYR A 491 3.33 -29.73 12.14
N PHE A 492 2.15 -30.34 12.12
CA PHE A 492 2.01 -31.72 11.64
C PHE A 492 2.34 -31.85 10.15
N GLY A 493 2.04 -30.82 9.35
CA GLY A 493 2.48 -30.76 7.96
C GLY A 493 4.01 -30.82 7.85
N LEU A 494 4.71 -30.00 8.64
CA LEU A 494 6.16 -29.93 8.64
C LEU A 494 6.81 -31.20 9.17
N LEU A 495 6.30 -31.76 10.26
CA LEU A 495 6.83 -32.97 10.84
C LEU A 495 6.71 -34.17 9.88
N ASN A 496 5.55 -34.34 9.23
CA ASN A 496 5.36 -35.40 8.25
C ASN A 496 6.32 -35.25 7.07
N MET A 497 6.52 -34.01 6.58
CA MET A 497 7.47 -33.75 5.50
C MET A 497 8.92 -34.05 5.93
N ALA A 498 9.31 -33.71 7.17
CA ALA A 498 10.63 -34.03 7.72
C ALA A 498 10.87 -35.55 7.89
N GLN A 499 9.81 -36.33 8.02
CA GLN A 499 9.83 -37.80 8.14
C GLN A 499 9.63 -38.53 6.79
N ASN A 500 9.72 -37.82 5.66
CA ASN A 500 9.47 -38.34 4.31
C ASN A 500 8.02 -38.80 4.03
N ASN A 501 7.04 -38.36 4.83
CA ASN A 501 5.60 -38.59 4.59
C ASN A 501 4.97 -37.39 3.87
N VAL A 502 5.41 -37.10 2.65
CA VAL A 502 5.05 -35.86 1.92
C VAL A 502 3.55 -35.73 1.68
N ASP A 503 2.84 -36.82 1.35
CA ASP A 503 1.39 -36.78 1.08
C ASP A 503 0.59 -36.34 2.31
N LYS A 504 0.84 -36.96 3.48
CA LYS A 504 0.22 -36.58 4.76
C LYS A 504 0.62 -35.15 5.16
N GLY A 505 1.86 -34.77 4.87
CA GLY A 505 2.37 -33.41 5.09
C GLY A 505 1.60 -32.36 4.31
N LEU A 506 1.41 -32.59 3.01
CA LEU A 506 0.70 -31.68 2.11
C LEU A 506 -0.78 -31.54 2.50
N VAL A 507 -1.45 -32.63 2.88
CA VAL A 507 -2.83 -32.60 3.38
C VAL A 507 -2.95 -31.73 4.65
N SER A 508 -2.01 -31.85 5.58
CA SER A 508 -2.02 -31.05 6.82
C SER A 508 -1.78 -29.56 6.55
N LEU A 509 -0.89 -29.24 5.62
CA LEU A 509 -0.66 -27.86 5.18
C LEU A 509 -1.88 -27.28 4.43
N ALA A 510 -2.54 -28.09 3.60
CA ALA A 510 -3.79 -27.71 2.95
C ALA A 510 -4.89 -27.40 3.99
N ASN A 511 -5.01 -28.23 5.04
CA ASN A 511 -5.92 -27.96 6.15
C ASN A 511 -5.57 -26.65 6.88
N ALA A 512 -4.28 -26.38 7.10
CA ALA A 512 -3.84 -25.11 7.70
C ALA A 512 -4.24 -23.91 6.82
N ALA A 513 -4.07 -24.00 5.50
CA ALA A 513 -4.49 -22.99 4.55
C ALA A 513 -6.02 -22.80 4.54
N SER A 514 -6.80 -23.88 4.62
CA SER A 514 -8.26 -23.81 4.71
C SER A 514 -8.74 -23.12 6.00
N LEU A 515 -8.11 -23.41 7.14
CA LEU A 515 -8.39 -22.74 8.41
C LEU A 515 -8.02 -21.25 8.36
N ALA A 516 -6.84 -20.92 7.82
CA ALA A 516 -6.41 -19.55 7.61
C ALA A 516 -7.41 -18.75 6.75
N MET A 517 -7.89 -19.34 5.66
CA MET A 517 -8.92 -18.75 4.79
C MET A 517 -10.26 -18.61 5.53
N ALA A 518 -10.67 -19.61 6.30
CA ALA A 518 -11.89 -19.56 7.10
C ALA A 518 -11.86 -18.43 8.14
N ILE A 519 -10.72 -18.20 8.81
CA ILE A 519 -10.54 -17.07 9.73
C ILE A 519 -10.74 -15.76 8.97
N ALA A 520 -10.06 -15.60 7.84
CA ALA A 520 -10.04 -14.36 7.10
C ALA A 520 -11.42 -14.01 6.49
N ILE A 521 -12.09 -14.99 5.89
CA ILE A 521 -13.47 -14.85 5.39
C ILE A 521 -14.43 -14.61 6.55
N GLY A 522 -14.30 -15.37 7.64
CA GLY A 522 -15.14 -15.24 8.83
C GLY A 522 -15.10 -13.82 9.38
N VAL A 523 -13.92 -13.30 9.73
CA VAL A 523 -13.75 -11.94 10.24
C VAL A 523 -14.38 -10.91 9.31
N ASN A 524 -14.14 -11.00 8.00
CA ASN A 524 -14.69 -10.04 7.04
C ASN A 524 -16.22 -10.10 6.96
N LEU A 525 -16.79 -11.30 6.89
CA LEU A 525 -18.25 -11.48 6.90
C LEU A 525 -18.88 -10.94 8.19
N GLY A 526 -18.25 -11.15 9.34
CA GLY A 526 -18.68 -10.60 10.62
C GLY A 526 -18.77 -9.08 10.61
N SER A 527 -17.71 -8.42 10.11
CA SER A 527 -17.66 -6.96 9.97
C SER A 527 -18.71 -6.43 8.98
N GLU A 528 -18.96 -7.14 7.88
CA GLU A 528 -19.93 -6.72 6.87
C GLU A 528 -21.38 -6.92 7.32
N ILE A 529 -21.68 -8.01 8.05
CA ILE A 529 -22.99 -8.23 8.68
C ILE A 529 -23.31 -7.06 9.62
N PHE A 530 -22.35 -6.62 10.43
CA PHE A 530 -22.53 -5.45 11.28
C PHE A 530 -22.92 -4.19 10.46
N ARG A 531 -22.22 -3.93 9.34
CA ARG A 531 -22.49 -2.79 8.45
C ARG A 531 -23.89 -2.87 7.82
N LEU A 532 -24.36 -4.07 7.46
CA LEU A 532 -25.65 -4.29 6.82
C LEU A 532 -26.84 -4.15 7.79
N PHE A 533 -26.75 -4.73 8.98
CA PHE A 533 -27.88 -4.83 9.91
C PHE A 533 -28.03 -3.61 10.83
N LEU A 534 -26.95 -2.90 11.18
CA LEU A 534 -27.01 -1.74 12.07
C LEU A 534 -26.94 -0.41 11.28
N ARG A 535 -27.79 -0.30 10.24
CA ARG A 535 -28.06 0.95 9.50
C ARG A 535 -28.58 2.04 10.44
N VAL A 536 -27.67 2.72 11.13
CA VAL A 536 -27.91 4.05 11.69
C VAL A 536 -27.50 5.05 10.62
N ARG A 537 -28.43 5.97 10.36
CA ARG A 537 -28.52 6.90 9.23
C ARG A 537 -27.28 7.79 9.09
N SER A 538 -26.37 7.47 8.18
CA SER A 538 -25.41 8.45 7.63
C SER A 538 -25.94 8.98 6.28
N PRO A 539 -26.02 10.31 6.08
CA PRO A 539 -26.53 10.91 4.84
C PRO A 539 -25.45 10.83 3.74
N GLY A 540 -25.39 9.68 3.06
CA GLY A 540 -24.51 9.53 1.92
C GLY A 540 -24.51 8.11 1.38
N LYS A 541 -25.39 7.83 0.40
CA LYS A 541 -25.32 6.58 -0.36
C LYS A 541 -23.97 6.51 -1.10
N ARG A 542 -23.02 5.70 -0.61
CA ARG A 542 -21.80 5.35 -1.36
C ARG A 542 -22.20 4.66 -2.66
N ARG A 543 -21.69 5.17 -3.79
CA ARG A 543 -21.86 4.64 -5.16
C ARG A 543 -20.99 3.40 -5.47
N ALA A 544 -20.25 2.86 -4.49
CA ALA A 544 -19.21 1.86 -4.72
C ALA A 544 -19.72 0.52 -5.27
N ALA A 545 -20.98 0.13 -5.02
CA ALA A 545 -21.53 -1.13 -5.52
C ALA A 545 -22.01 -1.11 -6.99
N LYS A 546 -21.87 0.02 -7.70
CA LYS A 546 -22.41 0.17 -9.07
C LYS A 546 -21.35 0.13 -10.18
N ARG A 547 -20.12 -0.32 -9.90
CA ARG A 547 -19.03 -0.42 -10.89
C ARG A 547 -19.02 -1.70 -11.74
N THR A 548 -19.94 -2.66 -11.51
CA THR A 548 -19.98 -3.93 -12.25
C THR A 548 -21.15 -4.08 -13.23
N ARG A 549 -21.87 -3.00 -13.56
CA ARG A 549 -22.75 -2.98 -14.74
C ARG A 549 -22.21 -1.98 -15.74
N GLY A 550 -21.64 -2.53 -16.81
CA GLY A 550 -20.88 -1.81 -17.83
C GLY A 550 -21.64 -0.69 -18.51
N PHE A 551 -20.85 0.27 -18.96
CA PHE A 551 -21.00 0.90 -20.27
C PHE A 551 -19.79 0.52 -21.10
#